data_AF-A0A7M7JP70-F1
#
_entry.id   AF-A0A7M7JP70-F1
#
_cell.length_a   1.000
_cell.length_b   1.000
_cell.length_c   1.000
_cell.angle_alpha   90.00
_cell.angle_beta   90.00
_cell.angle_gamma   90.00
#
_symmetry.space_group_name_H-M   'P 1'
#
loop_
_entity.id
_entity.type
_entity.pdbx_description
1 polymer ?
#
loop_
_entity_poly.entity_id
_entity_poly.type
_entity_poly.pdbx_seq_one_letter_code
_entity_poly.pdbx_strand_id
1 'polypeptide(L)'
;MASSIVSNLSAGEGDKSEIRPIPDTASVSAHESVLDFVVLPESPGGGYLSEAGDAFDNLAVQLQSLPMASAVVPVQSVSLRADIERLTTENEQLKKAALDNSQSMKIHLERCNVWREQMQRIYERDAAMIEEARQTTIKMQEEKATLRACLESTQKKLEDAIVEKFSLSEMKKSLEEELRELRSQLDECHQKLEESNQRVEDLTYVYVDSEESAKQYGSEREVLRKKTQDKPEKVKKERDVITKQPDERDTPEENPVVASLQTEIASLKVEVEKTSNEVKEMTSRYAQLTALISEKESELTELRAQLAASITDKESCVEKLQSEYDDLLKQMSLKKAAFDAQRERKIQELNARICFLEKEVQQGRRDGIALQNAEAALLKAAAEREIDILKLSNANSEAKALRAESQSLRDERDALRAACEQVNAYVSELNVLKQREAAFKLLQNDQASQIEAFKEEWRKEHIIRLKWENDYKELLQTWQAFEQDQPVIIGAESAESNQIDQRAVELMHAERLRLEETVRSQQQEISNLRAQNMQLMTDKLISIPQQPSRTFTTADFCCPLCSKAFTDQATLIHHAGLCNPDEEGGP
;
A
#
# COMPACT_ATOMS: atom_id res chain seq x y z
N MET A 1 -17.54 -63.52 10.58
CA MET A 1 -18.18 -63.08 11.83
C MET A 1 -18.60 -61.63 11.64
N ALA A 2 -19.86 -61.46 11.30
CA ALA A 2 -20.52 -60.18 11.15
C ALA A 2 -21.23 -59.80 12.46
N SER A 3 -21.67 -58.54 12.53
CA SER A 3 -22.53 -57.92 13.54
C SER A 3 -21.81 -57.47 14.82
N SER A 4 -21.80 -56.16 15.11
CA SER A 4 -23.01 -55.49 15.60
C SER A 4 -22.71 -54.09 16.20
N ILE A 5 -23.67 -53.20 15.94
CA ILE A 5 -24.16 -52.12 16.83
C ILE A 5 -23.47 -50.75 16.71
N VAL A 6 -24.04 -50.00 15.77
CA VAL A 6 -24.41 -48.59 15.86
C VAL A 6 -25.29 -48.34 17.10
N SER A 7 -24.98 -47.30 17.89
CA SER A 7 -25.90 -46.23 18.34
C SER A 7 -25.33 -45.52 19.57
N ASN A 8 -25.07 -44.22 19.49
CA ASN A 8 -25.74 -43.24 20.36
C ASN A 8 -25.46 -41.79 19.96
N LEU A 9 -26.56 -41.05 19.96
CA LEU A 9 -26.77 -39.63 19.71
C LEU A 9 -26.28 -38.76 20.88
N SER A 10 -25.80 -37.55 20.58
CA SER A 10 -26.09 -36.29 21.33
C SER A 10 -25.44 -35.13 20.54
N ALA A 11 -26.20 -34.37 19.77
CA ALA A 11 -26.84 -33.10 20.15
C ALA A 11 -25.87 -31.89 20.15
N GLY A 12 -26.19 -30.91 19.30
CA GLY A 12 -25.49 -29.64 19.09
C GLY A 12 -25.98 -29.05 17.77
N GLU A 13 -27.25 -28.66 17.70
CA GLU A 13 -27.65 -27.25 17.76
C GLU A 13 -27.02 -26.38 16.67
N GLY A 14 -27.72 -26.36 15.52
CA GLY A 14 -28.18 -25.15 14.87
C GLY A 14 -27.15 -24.07 14.51
N ASP A 15 -26.72 -24.06 13.25
CA ASP A 15 -26.59 -22.80 12.54
C ASP A 15 -27.20 -22.91 11.14
N LYS A 16 -28.34 -22.23 10.95
CA LYS A 16 -29.04 -22.14 9.67
C LYS A 16 -28.40 -21.00 8.88
N SER A 17 -27.34 -21.28 8.14
CA SER A 17 -26.94 -20.42 7.02
C SER A 17 -27.77 -20.79 5.78
N GLU A 18 -28.82 -20.00 5.60
CA GLU A 18 -29.73 -19.97 4.47
C GLU A 18 -28.96 -19.87 3.13
N ILE A 19 -28.89 -20.97 2.39
CA ILE A 19 -28.40 -20.97 1.00
C ILE A 19 -29.48 -20.30 0.15
N ARG A 20 -29.28 -19.01 -0.14
CA ARG A 20 -30.05 -18.33 -1.18
C ARG A 20 -29.66 -18.89 -2.56
N PRO A 21 -30.63 -19.12 -3.45
CA PRO A 21 -30.32 -19.41 -4.84
C PRO A 21 -29.69 -18.17 -5.47
N ILE A 22 -28.60 -18.40 -6.20
CA ILE A 22 -28.01 -17.44 -7.13
C ILE A 22 -29.11 -17.07 -8.14
N PRO A 23 -29.53 -15.80 -8.29
CA PRO A 23 -30.42 -15.44 -9.36
C PRO A 23 -29.63 -15.52 -10.66
N ASP A 24 -30.18 -16.22 -11.65
CA ASP A 24 -29.74 -16.16 -13.04
C ASP A 24 -29.56 -14.69 -13.41
N THR A 25 -28.32 -14.30 -13.67
CA THR A 25 -28.00 -13.01 -14.25
C THR A 25 -28.59 -13.00 -15.64
N ALA A 26 -29.79 -12.42 -15.73
CA ALA A 26 -30.37 -11.94 -16.96
C ALA A 26 -29.27 -11.24 -17.77
N SER A 27 -29.21 -11.63 -19.03
CA SER A 27 -28.54 -10.91 -20.11
C SER A 27 -28.89 -9.42 -20.03
N VAL A 28 -28.03 -8.64 -19.37
CA VAL A 28 -28.00 -7.20 -19.54
C VAL A 28 -27.38 -7.01 -20.91
N SER A 29 -28.24 -6.82 -21.91
CA SER A 29 -27.81 -6.24 -23.16
C SER A 29 -27.07 -4.96 -22.82
N ALA A 30 -25.83 -4.88 -23.28
CA ALA A 30 -25.13 -3.62 -23.38
C ALA A 30 -25.94 -2.74 -24.33
N HIS A 31 -26.88 -1.98 -23.77
CA HIS A 31 -27.22 -0.71 -24.39
C HIS A 31 -25.97 0.14 -24.22
N GLU A 32 -25.13 0.12 -25.26
CA GLU A 32 -24.34 1.26 -25.68
C GLU A 32 -25.28 2.46 -25.76
N SER A 33 -25.51 3.10 -24.62
CA SER A 33 -25.93 4.48 -24.55
C SER A 33 -24.71 5.30 -25.00
N VAL A 34 -24.50 5.30 -26.31
CA VAL A 34 -23.80 6.38 -27.01
C VAL A 34 -24.61 7.63 -26.70
N LEU A 35 -24.29 8.27 -25.57
CA LEU A 35 -24.53 9.69 -25.42
C LEU A 35 -23.55 10.33 -26.40
N ASP A 36 -23.99 10.40 -27.66
CA ASP A 36 -23.49 11.38 -28.62
C ASP A 36 -23.67 12.73 -27.92
N PHE A 37 -22.60 13.18 -27.29
CA PHE A 37 -22.45 14.57 -26.95
C PHE A 37 -22.45 15.28 -28.29
N VAL A 38 -23.62 15.80 -28.66
CA VAL A 38 -23.75 16.83 -29.66
C VAL A 38 -22.71 17.87 -29.30
N VAL A 39 -21.63 17.88 -30.07
CA VAL A 39 -20.71 19.00 -30.16
C VAL A 39 -21.60 20.15 -30.61
N LEU A 40 -22.10 20.91 -29.64
CA LEU A 40 -22.72 22.18 -29.92
C LEU A 40 -21.65 22.97 -30.69
N PRO A 41 -21.89 23.34 -31.95
CA PRO A 41 -20.93 24.16 -32.67
C PRO A 41 -20.69 25.39 -31.82
N GLU A 42 -19.42 25.72 -31.61
CA GLU A 42 -19.00 26.97 -30.99
C GLU A 42 -19.87 28.08 -31.56
N SER A 43 -20.79 28.57 -30.74
CA SER A 43 -21.65 29.67 -31.15
C SER A 43 -20.71 30.84 -31.42
N PRO A 44 -20.75 31.47 -32.61
CA PRO A 44 -19.96 32.67 -32.89
C PRO A 44 -20.59 33.85 -32.13
N GLY A 45 -20.48 33.80 -30.80
CA GLY A 45 -21.02 34.77 -29.85
C GLY A 45 -19.91 35.64 -29.27
N GLY A 46 -18.96 36.07 -30.10
CA GLY A 46 -17.87 36.97 -29.71
C GLY A 46 -18.01 38.41 -30.23
N GLY A 47 -19.03 38.72 -31.03
CA GLY A 47 -19.16 40.01 -31.72
C GLY A 47 -20.02 41.08 -31.03
N TYR A 48 -21.01 40.69 -30.23
CA TYR A 48 -22.07 41.63 -29.81
C TYR A 48 -21.74 42.51 -28.60
N LEU A 49 -20.60 42.32 -27.93
CA LEU A 49 -20.16 43.21 -26.84
C LEU A 49 -19.21 44.33 -27.29
N SER A 50 -18.64 44.23 -28.50
CA SER A 50 -17.78 45.29 -29.04
C SER A 50 -18.61 46.45 -29.61
N GLU A 51 -19.74 46.16 -30.26
CA GLU A 51 -20.63 47.20 -30.82
C GLU A 51 -21.29 48.08 -29.75
N ALA A 52 -21.50 47.56 -28.53
CA ALA A 52 -22.01 48.38 -27.42
C ALA A 52 -20.96 49.37 -26.90
N GLY A 53 -19.67 48.97 -26.86
CA GLY A 53 -18.56 49.86 -26.47
C GLY A 53 -18.38 51.02 -27.45
N ASP A 54 -18.38 50.70 -28.75
CA ASP A 54 -18.24 51.70 -29.82
C ASP A 54 -19.43 52.68 -29.89
N ALA A 55 -20.62 52.26 -29.44
CA ALA A 55 -21.79 53.12 -29.33
C ALA A 55 -21.70 54.10 -28.15
N PHE A 56 -21.12 53.69 -27.01
CA PHE A 56 -20.90 54.57 -25.86
C PHE A 56 -19.77 55.59 -26.13
N ASP A 57 -18.70 55.18 -26.82
CA ASP A 57 -17.61 56.08 -27.19
C ASP A 57 -18.06 57.13 -28.24
N ASN A 58 -18.92 56.74 -29.19
CA ASN A 58 -19.55 57.69 -30.12
C ASN A 58 -20.52 58.67 -29.42
N LEU A 59 -21.25 58.23 -28.39
CA LEU A 59 -22.12 59.09 -27.57
C LEU A 59 -21.32 60.10 -26.73
N ALA A 60 -20.17 59.69 -26.19
CA ALA A 60 -19.26 60.57 -25.45
C ALA A 60 -18.66 61.66 -26.36
N VAL A 61 -18.31 61.33 -27.61
CA VAL A 61 -17.83 62.29 -28.61
C VAL A 61 -18.96 63.22 -29.09
N GLN A 62 -20.18 62.73 -29.26
CA GLN A 62 -21.33 63.58 -29.63
C GLN A 62 -21.70 64.58 -28.53
N LEU A 63 -21.62 64.21 -27.24
CA LEU A 63 -21.87 65.11 -26.11
C LEU A 63 -20.83 66.23 -25.96
N GLN A 64 -19.61 66.06 -26.48
CA GLN A 64 -18.58 67.12 -26.51
C GLN A 64 -18.80 68.16 -27.63
N SER A 65 -19.71 67.90 -28.58
CA SER A 65 -19.90 68.71 -29.80
C SER A 65 -21.15 69.61 -29.79
N LEU A 66 -21.93 69.63 -28.72
CA LEU A 66 -23.12 70.48 -28.61
C LEU A 66 -22.77 71.95 -28.24
N PRO A 67 -23.23 72.96 -29.00
CA PRO A 67 -22.96 74.36 -28.71
C PRO A 67 -23.75 74.84 -27.47
N MET A 68 -23.00 75.37 -26.50
CA MET A 68 -23.48 75.98 -25.26
C MET A 68 -24.39 77.20 -25.51
N ALA A 69 -25.69 76.98 -25.56
CA ALA A 69 -26.68 78.06 -25.56
C ALA A 69 -27.85 77.73 -24.62
N SER A 70 -27.65 77.86 -23.30
CA SER A 70 -28.67 78.26 -22.31
C SER A 70 -28.08 78.19 -20.89
N ALA A 71 -28.09 79.32 -20.18
CA ALA A 71 -27.31 79.56 -18.96
C ALA A 71 -28.02 79.19 -17.64
N VAL A 72 -28.85 78.13 -17.60
CA VAL A 72 -29.56 77.74 -16.35
C VAL A 72 -29.64 76.23 -16.14
N VAL A 73 -28.55 75.45 -16.27
CA VAL A 73 -28.41 74.13 -15.59
C VAL A 73 -26.92 73.74 -15.36
N PRO A 74 -26.13 74.39 -14.49
CA PRO A 74 -24.71 74.03 -14.32
C PRO A 74 -24.45 72.92 -13.29
N VAL A 75 -25.40 72.65 -12.39
CA VAL A 75 -25.17 71.75 -11.24
C VAL A 75 -25.48 70.28 -11.57
N GLN A 76 -26.47 70.01 -12.42
CA GLN A 76 -26.82 68.64 -12.81
C GLN A 76 -25.82 68.00 -13.78
N SER A 77 -25.14 68.80 -14.62
CA SER A 77 -24.18 68.29 -15.61
C SER A 77 -22.85 67.83 -15.00
N VAL A 78 -22.40 68.47 -13.90
CA VAL A 78 -21.21 68.05 -13.14
C VAL A 78 -21.48 66.76 -12.37
N SER A 79 -22.68 66.62 -11.78
CA SER A 79 -23.10 65.37 -11.11
C SER A 79 -23.16 64.19 -12.07
N LEU A 80 -23.75 64.38 -13.26
CA LEU A 80 -23.86 63.32 -14.28
C LEU A 80 -22.49 62.87 -14.79
N ARG A 81 -21.51 63.78 -14.93
CA ARG A 81 -20.15 63.41 -15.34
C ARG A 81 -19.45 62.55 -14.30
N ALA A 82 -19.54 62.92 -13.02
CA ALA A 82 -18.98 62.14 -11.93
C ALA A 82 -19.63 60.75 -11.82
N ASP A 83 -20.94 60.66 -12.05
CA ASP A 83 -21.66 59.38 -12.07
C ASP A 83 -21.24 58.51 -13.26
N ILE A 84 -21.01 59.09 -14.45
CA ILE A 84 -20.50 58.36 -15.62
C ILE A 84 -19.08 57.84 -15.35
N GLU A 85 -18.18 58.67 -14.83
CA GLU A 85 -16.81 58.23 -14.48
C GLU A 85 -16.83 57.10 -13.45
N ARG A 86 -17.66 57.20 -12.40
CA ARG A 86 -17.85 56.13 -11.43
C ARG A 86 -18.34 54.84 -12.08
N LEU A 87 -19.41 54.90 -12.89
CA LEU A 87 -19.95 53.73 -13.59
C LEU A 87 -18.96 53.11 -14.58
N THR A 88 -18.10 53.91 -15.21
CA THR A 88 -17.03 53.40 -16.08
C THR A 88 -15.99 52.63 -15.26
N THR A 89 -15.54 53.19 -14.13
CA THR A 89 -14.59 52.49 -13.23
C THR A 89 -15.18 51.22 -12.63
N GLU A 90 -16.46 51.23 -12.23
CA GLU A 90 -17.17 50.04 -11.74
C GLU A 90 -17.27 48.97 -12.83
N ASN A 91 -17.58 49.35 -14.08
CA ASN A 91 -17.61 48.41 -15.21
C ASN A 91 -16.23 47.81 -15.52
N GLU A 92 -15.15 48.59 -15.47
CA GLU A 92 -13.80 48.06 -15.65
C GLU A 92 -13.41 47.09 -14.54
N GLN A 93 -13.76 47.41 -13.28
CA GLN A 93 -13.55 46.50 -12.15
C GLN A 93 -14.34 45.19 -12.31
N LEU A 94 -15.61 45.26 -12.76
CA LEU A 94 -16.42 44.09 -13.03
C LEU A 94 -15.85 43.25 -14.18
N LYS A 95 -15.36 43.88 -15.26
CA LYS A 95 -14.68 43.17 -16.37
C LYS A 95 -13.43 42.45 -15.89
N LYS A 96 -12.62 43.10 -15.05
CA LYS A 96 -11.42 42.49 -14.46
C LYS A 96 -11.78 41.31 -13.55
N ALA A 97 -12.76 41.49 -12.66
CA ALA A 97 -13.23 40.42 -11.78
C ALA A 97 -13.80 39.22 -12.57
N ALA A 98 -14.52 39.48 -13.66
CA ALA A 98 -15.02 38.43 -14.54
C ALA A 98 -13.88 37.67 -15.24
N LEU A 99 -12.83 38.37 -15.67
CA LEU A 99 -11.64 37.75 -16.26
C LEU A 99 -10.88 36.89 -15.24
N ASP A 100 -10.66 37.40 -14.03
CA ASP A 100 -9.99 36.68 -12.95
C ASP A 100 -10.78 35.43 -12.55
N ASN A 101 -12.12 35.52 -12.45
CA ASN A 101 -12.99 34.38 -12.20
C ASN A 101 -12.93 33.34 -13.34
N SER A 102 -12.90 33.79 -14.59
CA SER A 102 -12.77 32.90 -15.76
C SER A 102 -11.42 32.16 -15.75
N GLN A 103 -10.32 32.85 -15.43
CA GLN A 103 -9.00 32.25 -15.30
C GLN A 103 -8.94 31.24 -14.14
N SER A 104 -9.52 31.59 -12.99
CA SER A 104 -9.63 30.69 -11.84
C SER A 104 -10.42 29.42 -12.20
N MET A 105 -11.55 29.57 -12.92
CA MET A 105 -12.35 28.43 -13.39
C MET A 105 -11.57 27.54 -14.35
N LYS A 106 -10.79 28.14 -15.27
CA LYS A 106 -9.93 27.39 -16.21
C LYS A 106 -8.90 26.54 -15.47
N ILE A 107 -8.20 27.12 -14.48
CA ILE A 107 -7.22 26.39 -13.66
C ILE A 107 -7.91 25.25 -12.87
N HIS A 108 -9.10 25.50 -12.34
CA HIS A 108 -9.86 24.47 -11.63
C HIS A 108 -10.26 23.30 -12.56
N LEU A 109 -10.70 23.58 -13.78
CA LEU A 109 -11.02 22.57 -14.79
C LEU A 109 -9.79 21.76 -15.21
N GLU A 110 -8.64 22.41 -15.40
CA GLU A 110 -7.36 21.75 -15.68
C GLU A 110 -6.97 20.79 -14.54
N ARG A 111 -7.11 21.21 -13.28
CA ARG A 111 -6.87 20.33 -12.10
C ARG A 111 -7.83 19.14 -12.08
N CYS A 112 -9.12 19.37 -12.37
CA CYS A 112 -10.11 18.30 -12.44
C CYS A 112 -9.79 17.28 -13.54
N ASN A 113 -9.29 17.73 -14.69
CA ASN A 113 -8.88 16.85 -15.78
C ASN A 113 -7.65 16.01 -15.39
N VAL A 114 -6.64 16.62 -14.76
CA VAL A 114 -5.46 15.89 -14.24
C VAL A 114 -5.89 14.83 -13.24
N TRP A 115 -6.80 15.16 -12.32
CA TRP A 115 -7.32 14.20 -11.35
C TRP A 115 -8.10 13.06 -12.02
N ARG A 116 -8.93 13.36 -13.01
CA ARG A 116 -9.64 12.35 -13.81
C ARG A 116 -8.67 11.39 -14.50
N GLU A 117 -7.61 11.90 -15.14
CA GLU A 117 -6.59 11.09 -15.81
C GLU A 117 -5.78 10.24 -14.83
N GLN A 118 -5.50 10.74 -13.63
CA GLN A 118 -4.84 9.97 -12.57
C GLN A 118 -5.73 8.83 -12.09
N MET A 119 -7.01 9.10 -11.84
CA MET A 119 -7.98 8.07 -11.45
C MET A 119 -8.14 7.02 -12.54
N GLN A 120 -8.21 7.43 -13.80
CA GLN A 120 -8.27 6.51 -14.95
C GLN A 120 -7.05 5.58 -15.00
N ARG A 121 -5.83 6.13 -14.81
CA ARG A 121 -4.60 5.34 -14.74
C ARG A 121 -4.57 4.36 -13.56
N ILE A 122 -5.19 4.72 -12.43
CA ILE A 122 -5.33 3.80 -11.29
C ILE A 122 -6.28 2.66 -11.66
N TYR A 123 -7.45 2.96 -12.23
CA TYR A 123 -8.40 1.94 -12.66
C TYR A 123 -7.82 0.97 -13.70
N GLU A 124 -7.06 1.47 -14.67
CA GLU A 124 -6.39 0.62 -15.67
C GLU A 124 -5.33 -0.30 -15.06
N ARG A 125 -4.57 0.21 -14.08
CA ARG A 125 -3.59 -0.60 -13.34
C ARG A 125 -4.27 -1.68 -12.52
N ASP A 126 -5.34 -1.34 -11.81
CA ASP A 126 -6.09 -2.28 -10.98
C ASP A 126 -6.78 -3.34 -11.86
N ALA A 127 -7.33 -2.95 -13.01
CA ALA A 127 -7.88 -3.88 -14.00
C ALA A 127 -6.81 -4.86 -14.53
N ALA A 128 -5.60 -4.37 -14.82
CA ALA A 128 -4.48 -5.23 -15.25
C ALA A 128 -4.05 -6.20 -14.14
N MET A 129 -3.95 -5.75 -12.88
CA MET A 129 -3.64 -6.62 -11.75
C MET A 129 -4.72 -7.70 -11.52
N ILE A 130 -5.99 -7.35 -11.66
CA ILE A 130 -7.11 -8.30 -11.55
C ILE A 130 -7.03 -9.36 -12.66
N GLU A 131 -6.71 -8.96 -13.89
CA GLU A 131 -6.56 -9.90 -15.01
C GLU A 131 -5.35 -10.82 -14.82
N GLU A 132 -4.23 -10.32 -14.32
CA GLU A 132 -3.07 -11.15 -13.97
C GLU A 132 -3.39 -12.15 -12.85
N ALA A 133 -4.08 -11.71 -11.79
CA ALA A 133 -4.56 -12.58 -10.72
C ALA A 133 -5.54 -13.66 -11.22
N ARG A 134 -6.38 -13.31 -12.20
CA ARG A 134 -7.28 -14.27 -12.86
C ARG A 134 -6.49 -15.29 -13.69
N GLN A 135 -5.51 -14.87 -14.47
CA GLN A 135 -4.67 -15.77 -15.28
C GLN A 135 -3.84 -16.73 -14.41
N THR A 136 -3.28 -16.25 -13.31
CA THR A 136 -2.57 -17.11 -12.34
C THR A 136 -3.51 -18.12 -11.67
N THR A 137 -4.75 -17.72 -11.36
CA THR A 137 -5.78 -18.63 -10.84
C THR A 137 -6.15 -19.72 -11.84
N ILE A 138 -6.28 -19.38 -13.13
CA ILE A 138 -6.54 -20.36 -14.20
C ILE A 138 -5.39 -21.37 -14.30
N LYS A 139 -4.13 -20.91 -14.32
CA LYS A 139 -2.95 -21.80 -14.36
C LYS A 139 -2.91 -22.75 -13.16
N MET A 140 -3.19 -22.26 -11.95
CA MET A 140 -3.27 -23.11 -10.76
C MET A 140 -4.39 -24.16 -10.85
N GLN A 141 -5.53 -23.83 -11.48
CA GLN A 141 -6.62 -24.78 -11.71
C GLN A 141 -6.23 -25.87 -12.72
N GLU A 142 -5.53 -25.49 -13.79
CA GLU A 142 -4.97 -26.44 -14.78
C GLU A 142 -3.95 -27.37 -14.13
N GLU A 143 -2.99 -26.84 -13.38
CA GLU A 143 -2.01 -27.65 -12.63
C GLU A 143 -2.70 -28.60 -11.64
N LYS A 144 -3.71 -28.11 -10.89
CA LYS A 144 -4.52 -28.95 -10.00
C LYS A 144 -5.25 -30.07 -10.76
N ALA A 145 -5.76 -29.81 -11.96
CA ALA A 145 -6.39 -30.82 -12.80
C ALA A 145 -5.37 -31.88 -13.27
N THR A 146 -4.17 -31.47 -13.69
CA THR A 146 -3.11 -32.41 -14.07
C THR A 146 -2.64 -33.29 -12.90
N LEU A 147 -2.51 -32.71 -11.70
CA LEU A 147 -2.16 -33.46 -10.49
C LEU A 147 -3.25 -34.47 -10.10
N ARG A 148 -4.52 -34.11 -10.22
CA ARG A 148 -5.64 -35.06 -10.02
C ARG A 148 -5.59 -36.22 -11.00
N ALA A 149 -5.39 -35.94 -12.29
CA ALA A 149 -5.26 -36.99 -13.31
C ALA A 149 -4.05 -37.90 -13.05
N CYS A 150 -2.93 -37.35 -12.58
CA CYS A 150 -1.76 -38.13 -12.18
C CYS A 150 -2.09 -39.04 -10.98
N LEU A 151 -2.77 -38.50 -9.97
CA LEU A 151 -3.18 -39.24 -8.78
C LEU A 151 -4.13 -40.38 -9.14
N GLU A 152 -5.16 -40.13 -9.95
CA GLU A 152 -6.08 -41.17 -10.46
C GLU A 152 -5.34 -42.26 -11.25
N SER A 153 -4.36 -41.88 -12.09
CA SER A 153 -3.53 -42.84 -12.80
C SER A 153 -2.69 -43.71 -11.85
N THR A 154 -2.09 -43.11 -10.82
CA THR A 154 -1.32 -43.86 -9.81
C THR A 154 -2.20 -44.76 -8.96
N GLN A 155 -3.41 -44.30 -8.61
CA GLN A 155 -4.38 -45.11 -7.89
C GLN A 155 -4.78 -46.34 -8.71
N LYS A 156 -5.10 -46.16 -9.99
CA LYS A 156 -5.41 -47.28 -10.90
C LYS A 156 -4.25 -48.30 -10.98
N LYS A 157 -3.01 -47.83 -11.14
CA LYS A 157 -1.83 -48.71 -11.14
C LYS A 157 -1.66 -49.48 -9.83
N LEU A 158 -1.99 -48.85 -8.70
CA LEU A 158 -1.94 -49.51 -7.39
C LEU A 158 -3.04 -50.56 -7.27
N GLU A 159 -4.26 -50.26 -7.72
CA GLU A 159 -5.38 -51.20 -7.78
C GLU A 159 -5.02 -52.41 -8.65
N ASP A 160 -4.47 -52.18 -9.85
CA ASP A 160 -4.00 -53.24 -10.76
C ASP A 160 -2.92 -54.12 -10.09
N ALA A 161 -1.94 -53.51 -9.39
CA ALA A 161 -0.90 -54.24 -8.68
C ALA A 161 -1.43 -55.05 -7.48
N ILE A 162 -2.48 -54.57 -6.80
CA ILE A 162 -3.16 -55.31 -5.73
C ILE A 162 -3.86 -56.54 -6.30
N VAL A 163 -4.55 -56.40 -7.43
CA VAL A 163 -5.20 -57.53 -8.13
C VAL A 163 -4.16 -58.54 -8.57
N GLU A 164 -3.05 -58.11 -9.18
CA GLU A 164 -1.96 -58.99 -9.59
C GLU A 164 -1.36 -59.76 -8.40
N LYS A 165 -1.12 -59.07 -7.28
CA LYS A 165 -0.63 -59.71 -6.04
C LYS A 165 -1.61 -60.76 -5.51
N PHE A 166 -2.92 -60.51 -5.61
CA PHE A 166 -3.93 -61.47 -5.19
C PHE A 166 -3.89 -62.72 -6.08
N SER A 167 -3.83 -62.56 -7.40
CA SER A 167 -3.69 -63.67 -8.36
C SER A 167 -2.41 -64.48 -8.13
N LEU A 168 -1.28 -63.81 -7.86
CA LEU A 168 -0.02 -64.48 -7.49
C LEU A 168 -0.15 -65.25 -6.17
N SER A 169 -0.90 -64.73 -5.20
CA SER A 169 -1.16 -65.44 -3.95
C SER A 169 -2.03 -66.69 -4.14
N GLU A 170 -2.99 -66.66 -5.06
CA GLU A 170 -3.80 -67.85 -5.40
C GLU A 170 -2.98 -68.91 -6.13
N MET A 171 -2.18 -68.50 -7.13
CA MET A 171 -1.25 -69.40 -7.81
C MET A 171 -0.26 -70.04 -6.83
N LYS A 172 0.27 -69.25 -5.88
CA LYS A 172 1.15 -69.78 -4.83
C LYS A 172 0.45 -70.84 -3.98
N LYS A 173 -0.80 -70.62 -3.56
CA LYS A 173 -1.57 -71.62 -2.81
C LYS A 173 -1.80 -72.90 -3.62
N SER A 174 -2.10 -72.77 -4.91
CA SER A 174 -2.25 -73.92 -5.82
C SER A 174 -0.97 -74.75 -5.89
N LEU A 175 0.17 -74.09 -6.09
CA LEU A 175 1.48 -74.75 -6.13
C LEU A 175 1.85 -75.39 -4.79
N GLU A 176 1.53 -74.76 -3.67
CA GLU A 176 1.72 -75.34 -2.32
C GLU A 176 0.84 -76.58 -2.10
N GLU A 177 -0.35 -76.63 -2.70
CA GLU A 177 -1.22 -77.81 -2.68
C GLU A 177 -0.65 -78.95 -3.53
N GLU A 178 -0.24 -78.65 -4.78
CA GLU A 178 0.40 -79.61 -5.67
C GLU A 178 1.67 -80.21 -5.06
N LEU A 179 2.51 -79.37 -4.43
CA LEU A 179 3.70 -79.84 -3.71
C LEU A 179 3.35 -80.73 -2.52
N ARG A 180 2.24 -80.47 -1.82
CA ARG A 180 1.79 -81.32 -0.70
C ARG A 180 1.33 -82.69 -1.20
N GLU A 181 0.58 -82.71 -2.30
CA GLU A 181 0.14 -83.93 -2.96
C GLU A 181 1.32 -84.77 -3.45
N LEU A 182 2.28 -84.15 -4.15
CA LEU A 182 3.50 -84.84 -4.61
C LEU A 182 4.33 -85.42 -3.45
N ARG A 183 4.41 -84.72 -2.31
CA ARG A 183 5.06 -85.25 -1.10
C ARG A 183 4.31 -86.46 -0.53
N SER A 184 2.98 -86.40 -0.47
CA SER A 184 2.15 -87.53 -0.03
C SER A 184 2.36 -88.76 -0.92
N GLN A 185 2.42 -88.57 -2.24
CA GLN A 185 2.69 -89.65 -3.19
C GLN A 185 4.10 -90.22 -3.02
N LEU A 186 5.09 -89.37 -2.77
CA LEU A 186 6.46 -89.80 -2.49
C LEU A 186 6.55 -90.63 -1.19
N ASP A 187 5.86 -90.20 -0.13
CA ASP A 187 5.79 -90.95 1.13
C ASP A 187 5.12 -92.31 0.94
N GLU A 188 4.05 -92.39 0.15
CA GLU A 188 3.39 -93.65 -0.20
C GLU A 188 4.31 -94.58 -1.01
N CYS A 189 5.05 -94.03 -1.97
CA CYS A 189 6.09 -94.77 -2.71
C CYS A 189 7.19 -95.29 -1.78
N HIS A 190 7.65 -94.48 -0.83
CA HIS A 190 8.62 -94.90 0.18
C HIS A 190 8.08 -96.03 1.05
N GLN A 191 6.83 -95.94 1.52
CA GLN A 191 6.21 -97.00 2.30
C GLN A 191 6.09 -98.31 1.52
N LYS A 192 5.67 -98.25 0.25
CA LYS A 192 5.62 -99.44 -0.63
C LYS A 192 7.01 -100.05 -0.85
N LEU A 193 8.04 -99.22 -0.99
CA LEU A 193 9.42 -99.68 -1.11
C LEU A 193 9.88 -100.37 0.17
N GLU A 194 9.59 -99.80 1.34
CA GLU A 194 9.89 -100.37 2.66
C GLU A 194 9.18 -101.73 2.84
N GLU A 195 7.89 -101.83 2.51
CA GLU A 195 7.14 -103.08 2.53
C GLU A 195 7.73 -104.13 1.58
N SER A 196 8.15 -103.72 0.38
CA SER A 196 8.80 -104.61 -0.57
C SER A 196 10.15 -105.09 -0.05
N ASN A 197 10.94 -104.20 0.57
CA ASN A 197 12.21 -104.56 1.21
C ASN A 197 11.98 -105.55 2.37
N GLN A 198 10.98 -105.31 3.22
CA GLN A 198 10.63 -106.22 4.30
C GLN A 198 10.24 -107.60 3.77
N ARG A 199 9.44 -107.68 2.69
CA ARG A 199 9.12 -108.97 2.04
C ARG A 199 10.36 -109.67 1.50
N VAL A 200 11.30 -108.92 0.93
CA VAL A 200 12.58 -109.48 0.46
C VAL A 200 13.40 -110.00 1.64
N GLU A 201 13.46 -109.27 2.76
CA GLU A 201 14.11 -109.73 4.00
C GLU A 201 13.45 -110.99 4.56
N ASP A 202 12.12 -111.03 4.66
CA ASP A 202 11.36 -112.19 5.12
C ASP A 202 11.60 -113.41 4.21
N LEU A 203 11.57 -113.21 2.89
CA LEU A 203 11.91 -114.27 1.92
C LEU A 203 13.36 -114.71 2.04
N THR A 204 14.27 -113.77 2.33
CA THR A 204 15.69 -114.09 2.56
C THR A 204 15.86 -114.90 3.84
N TYR A 205 15.14 -114.58 4.91
CA TYR A 205 15.13 -115.34 6.15
C TYR A 205 14.60 -116.76 5.91
N VAL A 206 13.47 -116.91 5.21
CA VAL A 206 12.93 -118.22 4.81
C VAL A 206 13.90 -118.97 3.90
N TYR A 207 14.60 -118.27 3.00
CA TYR A 207 15.61 -118.88 2.14
C TYR A 207 16.79 -119.40 2.97
N VAL A 208 17.31 -118.61 3.92
CA VAL A 208 18.38 -119.02 4.85
C VAL A 208 17.93 -120.18 5.72
N ASP A 209 16.72 -120.16 6.29
CA ASP A 209 16.13 -121.27 7.05
C ASP A 209 15.95 -122.53 6.19
N SER A 210 15.57 -122.38 4.92
CA SER A 210 15.46 -123.49 3.97
C SER A 210 16.84 -124.02 3.56
N GLU A 211 17.86 -123.17 3.51
CA GLU A 211 19.24 -123.52 3.21
C GLU A 211 19.91 -124.20 4.42
N GLU A 212 19.60 -123.75 5.64
CA GLU A 212 19.97 -124.41 6.90
C GLU A 212 19.24 -125.74 7.07
N SER A 213 17.95 -125.80 6.74
CA SER A 213 17.18 -127.04 6.66
C SER A 213 17.75 -127.97 5.59
N ALA A 214 18.18 -127.46 4.43
CA ALA A 214 18.83 -128.25 3.38
C ALA A 214 20.23 -128.73 3.81
N LYS A 215 20.98 -127.94 4.59
CA LYS A 215 22.23 -128.37 5.25
C LYS A 215 21.95 -129.40 6.34
N GLN A 216 20.83 -129.31 7.06
CA GLN A 216 20.38 -130.27 8.06
C GLN A 216 19.94 -131.60 7.41
N TYR A 217 19.15 -131.56 6.34
CA TYR A 217 18.82 -132.71 5.49
C TYR A 217 20.06 -133.29 4.79
N GLY A 218 21.01 -132.44 4.39
CA GLY A 218 22.32 -132.85 3.89
C GLY A 218 23.13 -133.59 4.95
N SER A 219 23.13 -133.09 6.19
CA SER A 219 23.77 -133.75 7.34
C SER A 219 23.02 -135.01 7.80
N GLU A 220 21.70 -135.08 7.67
CA GLU A 220 20.90 -136.31 7.86
C GLU A 220 21.14 -137.32 6.74
N ARG A 221 21.38 -136.88 5.50
CA ARG A 221 21.83 -137.73 4.38
C ARG A 221 23.26 -138.22 4.59
N GLU A 222 24.14 -137.40 5.15
CA GLU A 222 25.51 -137.75 5.56
C GLU A 222 25.50 -138.72 6.76
N VAL A 223 24.56 -138.55 7.70
CA VAL A 223 24.31 -139.46 8.81
C VAL A 223 23.64 -140.75 8.34
N LEU A 224 22.75 -140.75 7.34
CA LEU A 224 22.21 -141.95 6.68
C LEU A 224 23.29 -142.66 5.84
N ARG A 225 24.23 -141.93 5.22
CA ARG A 225 25.46 -142.48 4.62
C ARG A 225 26.38 -143.09 5.68
N LYS A 226 26.54 -142.47 6.85
CA LYS A 226 27.29 -143.03 7.99
C LYS A 226 26.51 -144.12 8.78
N LYS A 227 25.18 -144.23 8.62
CA LYS A 227 24.35 -145.34 9.13
C LYS A 227 24.27 -146.52 8.16
N THR A 228 24.74 -146.36 6.93
CA THR A 228 24.88 -147.41 5.91
C THR A 228 26.35 -147.73 5.58
N GLN A 229 27.30 -147.19 6.33
CA GLN A 229 28.74 -147.41 6.17
C GLN A 229 29.39 -147.64 7.54
N ASP A 230 29.10 -148.80 8.13
CA ASP A 230 30.02 -149.62 8.95
C ASP A 230 29.24 -150.74 9.68
N LYS A 231 29.03 -151.85 8.96
CA LYS A 231 29.25 -153.23 9.44
C LYS A 231 29.13 -154.21 8.27
N PRO A 232 29.99 -155.25 8.22
CA PRO A 232 30.81 -155.50 7.04
C PRO A 232 30.61 -156.91 6.46
N GLU A 233 31.24 -157.14 5.31
CA GLU A 233 31.65 -158.45 4.80
C GLU A 233 30.58 -159.54 4.69
N LYS A 234 30.12 -159.80 3.46
CA LYS A 234 30.23 -161.14 2.84
C LYS A 234 29.85 -161.13 1.35
N VAL A 235 30.69 -161.83 0.57
CA VAL A 235 30.48 -162.31 -0.82
C VAL A 235 30.62 -161.19 -1.88
N LYS A 236 31.71 -161.04 -2.64
CA LYS A 236 32.66 -161.99 -3.27
C LYS A 236 31.97 -162.94 -4.26
N LYS A 237 31.81 -162.53 -5.52
CA LYS A 237 32.39 -163.19 -6.71
C LYS A 237 31.77 -162.71 -8.03
N GLU A 238 32.68 -162.42 -8.98
CA GLU A 238 32.65 -162.78 -10.42
C GLU A 238 31.52 -162.14 -11.27
N ARG A 239 31.73 -161.67 -12.50
CA ARG A 239 32.80 -161.89 -13.49
C ARG A 239 32.59 -160.88 -14.63
N ASP A 240 33.61 -160.09 -14.94
CA ASP A 240 33.97 -159.84 -16.34
C ASP A 240 34.71 -161.08 -16.86
N VAL A 241 34.64 -161.33 -18.19
CA VAL A 241 35.68 -161.94 -19.07
C VAL A 241 35.08 -162.85 -20.17
N ILE A 242 35.20 -162.32 -21.41
CA ILE A 242 35.54 -162.96 -22.70
C ILE A 242 34.43 -163.42 -23.67
N THR A 243 34.25 -162.56 -24.69
CA THR A 243 34.45 -162.76 -26.16
C THR A 243 34.09 -164.07 -26.90
N LYS A 244 33.42 -163.84 -28.05
CA LYS A 244 33.47 -164.50 -29.38
C LYS A 244 32.77 -165.87 -29.59
N GLN A 245 31.64 -165.81 -30.32
CA GLN A 245 31.16 -166.59 -31.51
C GLN A 245 31.49 -168.09 -31.68
N PRO A 246 30.75 -168.91 -32.48
CA PRO A 246 29.51 -168.67 -33.23
C PRO A 246 28.47 -169.84 -33.21
N ASP A 247 27.33 -169.58 -33.85
CA ASP A 247 26.41 -170.44 -34.63
C ASP A 247 25.80 -171.79 -34.17
N GLU A 248 24.53 -171.92 -34.62
CA GLU A 248 23.70 -173.09 -34.92
C GLU A 248 22.95 -173.91 -33.83
N ARG A 249 21.61 -173.85 -34.01
CA ARG A 249 20.59 -174.94 -34.05
C ARG A 249 19.90 -175.49 -32.78
N ASP A 250 18.57 -175.48 -32.92
CA ASP A 250 17.53 -176.45 -32.54
C ASP A 250 17.04 -176.60 -31.08
N THR A 251 16.01 -175.80 -30.74
CA THR A 251 14.71 -176.14 -30.10
C THR A 251 14.67 -176.98 -28.78
N PRO A 252 13.50 -177.18 -28.14
CA PRO A 252 12.96 -176.27 -27.14
C PRO A 252 12.69 -176.98 -25.79
N GLU A 253 12.69 -176.26 -24.67
CA GLU A 253 11.72 -176.51 -23.59
C GLU A 253 11.72 -175.38 -22.54
N GLU A 254 10.51 -174.98 -22.18
CA GLU A 254 10.13 -173.71 -21.56
C GLU A 254 10.47 -173.67 -20.05
N ASN A 255 10.94 -172.52 -19.54
CA ASN A 255 11.12 -172.31 -18.10
C ASN A 255 10.78 -170.85 -17.69
N PRO A 256 9.80 -170.60 -16.79
CA PRO A 256 9.14 -169.30 -16.54
C PRO A 256 10.00 -168.16 -15.97
N VAL A 257 11.27 -168.41 -15.63
CA VAL A 257 12.20 -167.36 -15.15
C VAL A 257 12.67 -166.44 -16.28
N VAL A 258 12.79 -166.95 -17.50
CA VAL A 258 13.17 -166.15 -18.68
C VAL A 258 12.05 -165.18 -19.07
N ALA A 259 10.79 -165.58 -18.93
CA ALA A 259 9.64 -164.70 -19.18
C ALA A 259 9.52 -163.56 -18.15
N SER A 260 9.85 -163.82 -16.87
CA SER A 260 9.90 -162.79 -15.82
C SER A 260 11.00 -161.76 -16.07
N LEU A 261 12.20 -162.21 -16.43
CA LEU A 261 13.31 -161.30 -16.74
C LEU A 261 13.08 -160.55 -18.07
N GLN A 262 12.44 -161.18 -19.07
CA GLN A 262 12.07 -160.50 -20.31
C GLN A 262 10.99 -159.43 -20.10
N THR A 263 10.01 -159.67 -19.23
CA THR A 263 8.99 -158.68 -18.87
C THR A 263 9.56 -157.51 -18.06
N GLU A 264 10.49 -157.77 -17.14
CA GLU A 264 11.19 -156.73 -16.39
C GLU A 264 12.16 -155.93 -17.27
N ILE A 265 12.89 -156.57 -18.20
CA ILE A 265 13.73 -155.89 -19.21
C ILE A 265 12.87 -155.03 -20.14
N ALA A 266 11.68 -155.50 -20.54
CA ALA A 266 10.76 -154.72 -21.35
C ALA A 266 10.20 -153.51 -20.57
N SER A 267 9.82 -153.70 -19.30
CA SER A 267 9.39 -152.63 -18.41
C SER A 267 10.48 -151.57 -18.19
N LEU A 268 11.71 -151.99 -17.87
CA LEU A 268 12.84 -151.09 -17.66
C LEU A 268 13.22 -150.35 -18.95
N LYS A 269 13.10 -150.99 -20.13
CA LYS A 269 13.28 -150.29 -21.41
C LYS A 269 12.25 -149.18 -21.61
N VAL A 270 10.98 -149.44 -21.31
CA VAL A 270 9.92 -148.44 -21.40
C VAL A 270 10.17 -147.30 -20.40
N GLU A 271 10.60 -147.60 -19.18
CA GLU A 271 10.94 -146.60 -18.16
C GLU A 271 12.17 -145.76 -18.56
N VAL A 272 13.20 -146.38 -19.13
CA VAL A 272 14.39 -145.69 -19.67
C VAL A 272 14.01 -144.81 -20.86
N GLU A 273 13.12 -145.27 -21.74
CA GLU A 273 12.67 -144.48 -22.89
C GLU A 273 11.79 -143.30 -22.46
N LYS A 274 10.93 -143.51 -21.46
CA LYS A 274 10.14 -142.45 -20.82
C LYS A 274 11.02 -141.40 -20.15
N THR A 275 11.95 -141.81 -19.29
CA THR A 275 12.89 -140.90 -18.62
C THR A 275 13.83 -140.20 -19.60
N SER A 276 14.26 -140.86 -20.68
CA SER A 276 15.02 -140.24 -21.78
C SER A 276 14.21 -139.15 -22.49
N ASN A 277 12.93 -139.40 -22.76
CA ASN A 277 12.05 -138.40 -23.37
C ASN A 277 11.77 -137.23 -22.41
N GLU A 278 11.56 -137.47 -21.12
CA GLU A 278 11.43 -136.43 -20.08
C GLU A 278 12.72 -135.60 -19.97
N VAL A 279 13.90 -136.23 -20.01
CA VAL A 279 15.19 -135.52 -20.00
C VAL A 279 15.35 -134.66 -21.26
N LYS A 280 14.97 -135.15 -22.44
CA LYS A 280 14.99 -134.35 -23.69
C LYS A 280 14.04 -133.15 -23.61
N GLU A 281 12.84 -133.35 -23.07
CA GLU A 281 11.86 -132.27 -22.88
C GLU A 281 12.36 -131.23 -21.87
N MET A 282 12.91 -131.68 -20.74
CA MET A 282 13.52 -130.80 -19.74
C MET A 282 14.73 -130.05 -20.29
N THR A 283 15.57 -130.71 -21.10
CA THR A 283 16.71 -130.07 -21.78
C THR A 283 16.22 -129.01 -22.77
N SER A 284 15.14 -129.29 -23.51
CA SER A 284 14.51 -128.33 -24.42
C SER A 284 13.92 -127.12 -23.67
N ARG A 285 13.20 -127.36 -22.57
CA ARG A 285 12.67 -126.29 -21.70
C ARG A 285 13.78 -125.46 -21.06
N TYR A 286 14.86 -126.10 -20.62
CA TYR A 286 16.03 -125.40 -20.07
C TYR A 286 16.71 -124.52 -21.11
N ALA A 287 16.86 -125.01 -22.35
CA ALA A 287 17.38 -124.21 -23.46
C ALA A 287 16.48 -123.01 -23.79
N GLN A 288 15.15 -123.18 -23.79
CA GLN A 288 14.18 -122.10 -24.00
C GLN A 288 14.23 -121.05 -22.87
N LEU A 289 14.29 -121.49 -21.61
CA LEU A 289 14.41 -120.59 -20.46
C LEU A 289 15.74 -119.83 -20.49
N THR A 290 16.83 -120.49 -20.87
CA THR A 290 18.15 -119.84 -21.01
C THR A 290 18.11 -118.76 -22.10
N ALA A 291 17.46 -119.04 -23.23
CA ALA A 291 17.28 -118.04 -24.29
C ALA A 291 16.42 -116.85 -23.84
N LEU A 292 15.30 -117.11 -23.15
CA LEU A 292 14.44 -116.07 -22.59
C LEU A 292 15.16 -115.21 -21.54
N ILE A 293 15.95 -115.83 -20.65
CA ILE A 293 16.76 -115.09 -19.67
C ILE A 293 17.76 -114.18 -20.40
N SER A 294 18.47 -114.69 -21.41
CA SER A 294 19.40 -113.88 -22.21
C SER A 294 18.70 -112.73 -22.94
N GLU A 295 17.49 -112.93 -23.45
CA GLU A 295 16.69 -111.86 -24.06
C GLU A 295 16.31 -110.80 -23.02
N LYS A 296 15.78 -111.21 -21.85
CA LYS A 296 15.40 -110.28 -20.78
C LYS A 296 16.59 -109.54 -20.17
N GLU A 297 17.75 -110.19 -20.07
CA GLU A 297 19.00 -109.52 -19.68
C GLU A 297 19.39 -108.46 -20.72
N SER A 298 19.26 -108.75 -22.02
CA SER A 298 19.52 -107.78 -23.08
C SER A 298 18.55 -106.57 -23.02
N GLU A 299 17.25 -106.82 -22.87
CA GLU A 299 16.24 -105.76 -22.71
C GLU A 299 16.52 -104.90 -21.48
N LEU A 300 16.91 -105.50 -20.35
CA LEU A 300 17.28 -104.77 -19.14
C LEU A 300 18.53 -103.92 -19.34
N THR A 301 19.54 -104.42 -20.07
CA THR A 301 20.73 -103.62 -20.37
C THR A 301 20.40 -102.43 -21.27
N GLU A 302 19.51 -102.60 -22.24
CA GLU A 302 19.07 -101.53 -23.13
C GLU A 302 18.26 -100.47 -22.38
N LEU A 303 17.29 -100.88 -21.55
CA LEU A 303 16.50 -99.96 -20.72
C LEU A 303 17.38 -99.17 -19.74
N ARG A 304 18.40 -99.81 -19.13
CA ARG A 304 19.37 -99.12 -18.27
C ARG A 304 20.17 -98.09 -19.05
N ALA A 305 20.62 -98.41 -20.27
CA ALA A 305 21.33 -97.47 -21.12
C ALA A 305 20.46 -96.29 -21.54
N GLN A 306 19.20 -96.53 -21.91
CA GLN A 306 18.23 -95.47 -22.23
C GLN A 306 17.94 -94.57 -21.03
N LEU A 307 17.77 -95.13 -19.84
CA LEU A 307 17.56 -94.37 -18.61
C LEU A 307 18.80 -93.52 -18.28
N ALA A 308 19.99 -94.08 -18.37
CA ALA A 308 21.25 -93.36 -18.15
C ALA A 308 21.40 -92.18 -19.13
N ALA A 309 21.14 -92.40 -20.42
CA ALA A 309 21.15 -91.35 -21.43
C ALA A 309 20.11 -90.25 -21.14
N SER A 310 18.90 -90.64 -20.74
CA SER A 310 17.85 -89.67 -20.38
C SER A 310 18.21 -88.85 -19.13
N ILE A 311 18.86 -89.46 -18.13
CA ILE A 311 19.36 -88.76 -16.94
C ILE A 311 20.40 -87.72 -17.36
N THR A 312 21.40 -88.12 -18.15
CA THR A 312 22.46 -87.20 -18.60
C THR A 312 21.91 -86.03 -19.43
N ASP A 313 20.92 -86.28 -20.29
CA ASP A 313 20.27 -85.22 -21.08
C ASP A 313 19.51 -84.23 -20.18
N LYS A 314 18.79 -84.74 -19.17
CA LYS A 314 18.08 -83.89 -18.20
C LYS A 314 19.04 -83.10 -17.32
N GLU A 315 20.13 -83.70 -16.87
CA GLU A 315 21.20 -83.01 -16.11
C GLU A 315 21.79 -81.86 -16.93
N SER A 316 22.12 -82.09 -18.20
CA SER A 316 22.59 -81.02 -19.10
C SER A 316 21.56 -79.91 -19.29
N CYS A 317 20.27 -80.24 -19.34
CA CYS A 317 19.19 -79.25 -19.44
C CYS A 317 19.07 -78.41 -18.16
N VAL A 318 19.17 -79.04 -16.99
CA VAL A 318 19.15 -78.36 -15.69
C VAL A 318 20.33 -77.39 -15.57
N GLU A 319 21.55 -77.81 -15.94
CA GLU A 319 22.73 -76.93 -15.93
C GLU A 319 22.56 -75.70 -16.84
N LYS A 320 21.98 -75.88 -18.04
CA LYS A 320 21.69 -74.76 -18.95
C LYS A 320 20.67 -73.80 -18.35
N LEU A 321 19.55 -74.31 -17.83
CA LEU A 321 18.52 -73.48 -17.20
C LEU A 321 19.05 -72.75 -15.97
N GLN A 322 19.94 -73.39 -15.21
CA GLN A 322 20.55 -72.78 -14.03
C GLN A 322 21.51 -71.64 -14.42
N SER A 323 22.29 -71.80 -15.50
CA SER A 323 23.13 -70.71 -16.01
C SER A 323 22.32 -69.55 -16.59
N GLU A 324 21.22 -69.82 -17.31
CA GLU A 324 20.28 -68.79 -17.79
C GLU A 324 19.61 -68.04 -16.63
N TYR A 325 19.22 -68.75 -15.57
CA TYR A 325 18.66 -68.16 -14.36
C TYR A 325 19.66 -67.21 -13.66
N ASP A 326 20.91 -67.65 -13.50
CA ASP A 326 21.96 -66.83 -12.88
C ASP A 326 22.26 -65.57 -13.69
N ASP A 327 22.27 -65.67 -15.02
CA ASP A 327 22.48 -64.53 -15.90
C ASP A 327 21.30 -63.56 -15.90
N LEU A 328 20.06 -64.06 -15.88
CA LEU A 328 18.87 -63.23 -15.70
C LEU A 328 18.88 -62.52 -14.33
N LEU A 329 19.28 -63.22 -13.28
CA LEU A 329 19.39 -62.64 -11.94
C LEU A 329 20.43 -61.51 -11.91
N LYS A 330 21.59 -61.71 -12.54
CA LYS A 330 22.62 -60.66 -12.71
C LYS A 330 22.05 -59.47 -13.51
N GLN A 331 21.40 -59.72 -14.64
CA GLN A 331 20.80 -58.64 -15.44
C GLN A 331 19.75 -57.84 -14.67
N MET A 332 18.91 -58.50 -13.89
CA MET A 332 17.92 -57.85 -13.03
C MET A 332 18.59 -57.01 -11.94
N SER A 333 19.66 -57.52 -11.31
CA SER A 333 20.41 -56.76 -10.30
C SER A 333 21.06 -55.50 -10.89
N LEU A 334 21.64 -55.60 -12.09
CA LEU A 334 22.25 -54.47 -12.80
C LEU A 334 21.20 -53.43 -13.21
N LYS A 335 20.06 -53.87 -13.76
CA LYS A 335 18.95 -52.97 -14.11
C LYS A 335 18.40 -52.24 -12.89
N LYS A 336 18.25 -52.94 -11.76
CA LYS A 336 17.82 -52.33 -10.49
C LYS A 336 18.81 -51.26 -10.02
N ALA A 337 20.10 -51.58 -9.98
CA ALA A 337 21.14 -50.62 -9.60
C ALA A 337 21.18 -49.40 -10.54
N ALA A 338 21.03 -49.61 -11.85
CA ALA A 338 20.97 -48.51 -12.83
C ALA A 338 19.75 -47.62 -12.63
N PHE A 339 18.58 -48.21 -12.33
CA PHE A 339 17.36 -47.47 -12.03
C PHE A 339 17.49 -46.66 -10.74
N ASP A 340 18.02 -47.26 -9.67
CA ASP A 340 18.27 -46.56 -8.40
C ASP A 340 19.25 -45.39 -8.59
N ALA A 341 20.32 -45.58 -9.36
CA ALA A 341 21.26 -44.52 -9.69
C ALA A 341 20.66 -43.41 -10.58
N GLN A 342 19.71 -43.74 -11.46
CA GLN A 342 18.97 -42.73 -12.24
C GLN A 342 18.01 -41.94 -11.35
N ARG A 343 17.27 -42.63 -10.48
CA ARG A 343 16.34 -42.00 -9.54
C ARG A 343 17.08 -41.04 -8.61
N GLU A 344 18.22 -41.46 -8.05
CA GLU A 344 19.05 -40.64 -7.17
C GLU A 344 19.57 -39.39 -7.89
N ARG A 345 20.06 -39.53 -9.13
CA ARG A 345 20.46 -38.37 -9.95
C ARG A 345 19.30 -37.39 -10.17
N LYS A 346 18.09 -37.89 -10.43
CA LYS A 346 16.94 -37.01 -10.64
C LYS A 346 16.51 -36.30 -9.37
N ILE A 347 16.59 -36.98 -8.22
CA ILE A 347 16.34 -36.36 -6.90
C ILE A 347 17.36 -35.24 -6.65
N GLN A 348 18.64 -35.47 -6.91
CA GLN A 348 19.68 -34.45 -6.74
C GLN A 348 19.48 -33.24 -7.67
N GLU A 349 19.12 -33.48 -8.93
CA GLU A 349 18.81 -32.41 -9.89
C GLU A 349 17.61 -31.57 -9.43
N LEU A 350 16.52 -32.21 -9.00
CA LEU A 350 15.33 -31.53 -8.49
C LEU A 350 15.64 -30.74 -7.21
N ASN A 351 16.42 -31.30 -6.28
CA ASN A 351 16.84 -30.60 -5.07
C ASN A 351 17.72 -29.38 -5.37
N ALA A 352 18.62 -29.48 -6.36
CA ALA A 352 19.42 -28.34 -6.80
C ALA A 352 18.54 -27.24 -7.42
N ARG A 353 17.52 -27.62 -8.21
CA ARG A 353 16.55 -26.67 -8.79
C ARG A 353 15.69 -26.01 -7.72
N ILE A 354 15.23 -26.76 -6.71
CA ILE A 354 14.48 -26.22 -5.56
C ILE A 354 15.34 -25.18 -4.84
N CYS A 355 16.60 -25.49 -4.52
CA CYS A 355 17.50 -24.56 -3.83
C CYS A 355 17.75 -23.27 -4.64
N PHE A 356 17.85 -23.37 -5.97
CA PHE A 356 17.97 -22.20 -6.84
C PHE A 356 16.71 -21.33 -6.81
N LEU A 357 15.53 -21.93 -6.99
CA LEU A 357 14.25 -21.22 -6.96
C LEU A 357 13.97 -20.58 -5.59
N GLU A 358 14.32 -21.25 -4.49
CA GLU A 358 14.22 -20.69 -3.15
C GLU A 358 15.06 -19.41 -3.00
N LYS A 359 16.27 -19.38 -3.58
CA LYS A 359 17.12 -18.19 -3.60
C LYS A 359 16.52 -17.06 -4.44
N GLU A 360 15.95 -17.36 -5.61
CA GLU A 360 15.26 -16.36 -6.44
C GLU A 360 14.04 -15.77 -5.72
N VAL A 361 13.22 -16.61 -5.07
CA VAL A 361 12.06 -16.16 -4.29
C VAL A 361 12.50 -15.30 -3.10
N GLN A 362 13.55 -15.71 -2.38
CA GLN A 362 14.11 -14.90 -1.29
C GLN A 362 14.65 -13.56 -1.78
N GLN A 363 15.32 -13.54 -2.93
CA GLN A 363 15.81 -12.31 -3.54
C GLN A 363 14.66 -11.39 -3.94
N GLY A 364 13.65 -11.90 -4.65
CA GLY A 364 12.46 -11.13 -5.03
C GLY A 364 11.70 -10.57 -3.83
N ARG A 365 11.63 -11.31 -2.71
CA ARG A 365 11.07 -10.80 -1.45
C ARG A 365 11.89 -9.64 -0.86
N ARG A 366 13.23 -9.75 -0.87
CA ARG A 366 14.12 -8.67 -0.40
C ARG A 366 13.96 -7.41 -1.25
N ASP A 367 13.92 -7.58 -2.57
CA ASP A 367 13.76 -6.47 -3.50
C ASP A 367 12.38 -5.82 -3.37
N GLY A 368 11.32 -6.61 -3.20
CA GLY A 368 9.97 -6.11 -2.91
C GLY A 368 9.89 -5.29 -1.61
N ILE A 369 10.50 -5.78 -0.52
CA ILE A 369 10.57 -5.04 0.75
C ILE A 369 11.37 -3.74 0.58
N ALA A 370 12.49 -3.77 -0.17
CA ALA A 370 13.29 -2.59 -0.44
C ALA A 370 12.49 -1.52 -1.22
N LEU A 371 11.71 -1.95 -2.22
CA LEU A 371 10.87 -1.06 -3.02
C LEU A 371 9.72 -0.47 -2.20
N GLN A 372 9.04 -1.28 -1.38
CA GLN A 372 8.01 -0.79 -0.45
C GLN A 372 8.56 0.22 0.56
N ASN A 373 9.76 -0.02 1.12
CA ASN A 373 10.39 0.91 2.04
C ASN A 373 10.78 2.22 1.35
N ALA A 374 11.25 2.16 0.11
CA ALA A 374 11.57 3.36 -0.68
C ALA A 374 10.30 4.17 -1.01
N GLU A 375 9.21 3.51 -1.38
CA GLU A 375 7.90 4.15 -1.62
C GLU A 375 7.36 4.81 -0.35
N ALA A 376 7.40 4.10 0.79
CA ALA A 376 7.00 4.64 2.08
C ALA A 376 7.85 5.85 2.49
N ALA A 377 9.16 5.84 2.22
CA ALA A 377 10.04 6.98 2.48
C ALA A 377 9.69 8.20 1.60
N LEU A 378 9.37 7.98 0.33
CA LEU A 378 8.94 9.05 -0.58
C LEU A 378 7.60 9.65 -0.16
N LEU A 379 6.62 8.82 0.20
CA LEU A 379 5.32 9.28 0.69
C LEU A 379 5.46 10.06 2.00
N LYS A 380 6.30 9.59 2.93
CA LYS A 380 6.58 10.31 4.17
C LYS A 380 7.22 11.67 3.90
N ALA A 381 8.22 11.73 3.02
CA ALA A 381 8.86 12.99 2.65
C ALA A 381 7.90 13.95 1.91
N ALA A 382 6.95 13.42 1.13
CA ALA A 382 5.91 14.24 0.49
C ALA A 382 4.94 14.82 1.53
N ALA A 383 4.48 14.01 2.48
CA ALA A 383 3.59 14.46 3.56
C ALA A 383 4.27 15.50 4.46
N GLU A 384 5.55 15.32 4.81
CA GLU A 384 6.33 16.30 5.59
C GLU A 384 6.42 17.66 4.87
N ARG A 385 6.68 17.65 3.55
CA ARG A 385 6.69 18.90 2.75
C ARG A 385 5.33 19.58 2.72
N GLU A 386 4.25 18.81 2.60
CA GLU A 386 2.89 19.37 2.59
C GLU A 386 2.53 20.01 3.95
N ILE A 387 2.90 19.37 5.06
CA ILE A 387 2.77 19.95 6.40
C ILE A 387 3.53 21.27 6.51
N ASP A 388 4.76 21.34 6.00
CA ASP A 388 5.56 22.57 6.05
C ASP A 388 4.97 23.68 5.18
N ILE A 389 4.44 23.34 3.99
CA ILE A 389 3.71 24.29 3.13
C ILE A 389 2.47 24.83 3.86
N LEU A 390 1.69 23.97 4.52
CA LEU A 390 0.50 24.38 5.27
C LEU A 390 0.86 25.28 6.47
N LYS A 391 1.94 24.96 7.20
CA LYS A 391 2.43 25.82 8.29
C LYS A 391 2.84 27.20 7.80
N LEU A 392 3.56 27.28 6.66
CA LEU A 392 3.96 28.55 6.06
C LEU A 392 2.75 29.34 5.56
N SER A 393 1.76 28.67 4.95
CA SER A 393 0.52 29.31 4.50
C SER A 393 -0.25 29.90 5.69
N ASN A 394 -0.41 29.15 6.78
CA ASN A 394 -1.09 29.62 7.98
C ASN A 394 -0.36 30.81 8.63
N ALA A 395 0.97 30.70 8.80
CA ALA A 395 1.79 31.79 9.32
C ALA A 395 1.69 33.06 8.45
N ASN A 396 1.60 32.91 7.12
CA ASN A 396 1.43 34.05 6.23
C ASN A 396 0.03 34.68 6.33
N SER A 397 -1.04 33.88 6.50
CA SER A 397 -2.38 34.42 6.75
C SER A 397 -2.48 35.14 8.10
N GLU A 398 -1.87 34.59 9.15
CA GLU A 398 -1.78 35.24 10.46
C GLU A 398 -0.98 36.55 10.37
N ALA A 399 0.18 36.54 9.69
CA ALA A 399 0.97 37.75 9.48
C ALA A 399 0.21 38.81 8.66
N LYS A 400 -0.60 38.41 7.68
CA LYS A 400 -1.46 39.34 6.92
C LYS A 400 -2.55 39.94 7.81
N ALA A 401 -3.18 39.14 8.67
CA ALA A 401 -4.18 39.62 9.62
C ALA A 401 -3.59 40.62 10.63
N LEU A 402 -2.44 40.29 11.22
CA LEU A 402 -1.74 41.16 12.17
C LEU A 402 -1.27 42.48 11.52
N ARG A 403 -0.85 42.45 10.24
CA ARG A 403 -0.52 43.67 9.48
C ARG A 403 -1.75 44.55 9.26
N ALA A 404 -2.90 43.96 8.92
CA ALA A 404 -4.15 44.70 8.74
C ALA A 404 -4.62 45.33 10.05
N GLU A 405 -4.57 44.59 11.15
CA GLU A 405 -4.89 45.10 12.50
C GLU A 405 -3.93 46.23 12.92
N SER A 406 -2.62 46.03 12.71
CA SER A 406 -1.60 47.04 12.99
C SER A 406 -1.80 48.32 12.16
N GLN A 407 -2.32 48.20 10.92
CA GLN A 407 -2.63 49.37 10.10
C GLN A 407 -3.88 50.08 10.62
N SER A 408 -4.95 49.35 10.95
CA SER A 408 -6.17 49.92 11.55
C SER A 408 -5.86 50.70 12.84
N LEU A 409 -5.01 50.16 13.71
CA LEU A 409 -4.59 50.83 14.94
C LEU A 409 -3.76 52.10 14.67
N ARG A 410 -2.95 52.13 13.60
CA ARG A 410 -2.24 53.35 13.19
C ARG A 410 -3.20 54.42 12.70
N ASP A 411 -4.17 54.02 11.88
CA ASP A 411 -5.17 54.93 11.33
C ASP A 411 -6.03 55.53 12.47
N GLU A 412 -6.43 54.70 13.45
CA GLU A 412 -7.13 55.17 14.66
C GLU A 412 -6.27 56.13 15.49
N ARG A 413 -5.00 55.78 15.73
CA ARG A 413 -4.05 56.66 16.44
C ARG A 413 -3.89 58.00 15.74
N ASP A 414 -3.77 58.01 14.41
CA ASP A 414 -3.58 59.23 13.65
C ASP A 414 -4.87 60.08 13.61
N ALA A 415 -6.05 59.46 13.57
CA ALA A 415 -7.33 60.14 13.76
C ALA A 415 -7.45 60.77 15.16
N LEU A 416 -7.08 60.04 16.21
CA LEU A 416 -7.06 60.55 17.59
C LEU A 416 -6.06 61.70 17.76
N ARG A 417 -4.89 61.63 17.10
CA ARG A 417 -3.92 62.72 17.09
C ARG A 417 -4.50 63.98 16.44
N ALA A 418 -5.14 63.84 15.27
CA ALA A 418 -5.80 64.96 14.59
C ALA A 418 -6.91 65.57 15.47
N ALA A 419 -7.71 64.74 16.15
CA ALA A 419 -8.72 65.21 17.09
C ALA A 419 -8.10 65.98 18.28
N CYS A 420 -6.98 65.50 18.83
CA CYS A 420 -6.26 66.22 19.89
C CYS A 420 -5.71 67.56 19.41
N GLU A 421 -5.15 67.63 18.20
CA GLU A 421 -4.69 68.87 17.58
C GLU A 421 -5.84 69.87 17.38
N GLN A 422 -7.01 69.39 16.95
CA GLN A 422 -8.21 70.22 16.83
C GLN A 422 -8.68 70.75 18.20
N VAL A 423 -8.70 69.93 19.24
CA VAL A 423 -9.03 70.37 20.60
C VAL A 423 -8.03 71.42 21.09
N ASN A 424 -6.73 71.22 20.83
CA ASN A 424 -5.71 72.21 21.18
C ASN A 424 -5.89 73.54 20.44
N ALA A 425 -6.34 73.50 19.18
CA ALA A 425 -6.72 74.71 18.44
C ALA A 425 -7.91 75.42 19.10
N TYR A 426 -8.98 74.69 19.46
CA TYR A 426 -10.12 75.27 20.17
C TYR A 426 -9.74 75.84 21.55
N VAL A 427 -8.85 75.18 22.30
CA VAL A 427 -8.33 75.70 23.57
C VAL A 427 -7.58 77.01 23.35
N SER A 428 -6.79 77.09 22.28
CA SER A 428 -6.05 78.30 21.91
C SER A 428 -7.01 79.45 21.54
N GLU A 429 -8.04 79.18 20.74
CA GLU A 429 -9.10 80.15 20.42
C GLU A 429 -9.85 80.62 21.67
N LEU A 430 -10.22 79.69 22.56
CA LEU A 430 -10.87 80.01 23.83
C LEU A 430 -9.99 80.92 24.70
N ASN A 431 -8.68 80.69 24.73
CA ASN A 431 -7.75 81.56 25.45
C ASN A 431 -7.69 82.97 24.85
N VAL A 432 -7.71 83.10 23.51
CA VAL A 432 -7.81 84.40 22.84
C VAL A 432 -9.13 85.09 23.18
N LEU A 433 -10.24 84.36 23.20
CA LEU A 433 -11.55 84.91 23.61
C LEU A 433 -11.54 85.37 25.06
N LYS A 434 -10.96 84.61 26.00
CA LYS A 434 -10.79 85.03 27.40
C LYS A 434 -9.96 86.31 27.53
N GLN A 435 -8.89 86.45 26.74
CA GLN A 435 -8.08 87.68 26.71
C GLN A 435 -8.90 88.87 26.18
N ARG A 436 -9.69 88.66 25.12
CA ARG A 436 -10.60 89.69 24.59
C ARG A 436 -11.67 90.10 25.59
N GLU A 437 -12.26 89.14 26.30
CA GLU A 437 -13.23 89.39 27.36
C GLU A 437 -12.60 90.20 28.50
N ALA A 438 -11.40 89.85 28.94
CA ALA A 438 -10.66 90.60 29.95
C ALA A 438 -10.36 92.04 29.50
N ALA A 439 -9.94 92.23 28.24
CA ALA A 439 -9.74 93.56 27.66
C ALA A 439 -11.04 94.37 27.59
N PHE A 440 -12.15 93.73 27.22
CA PHE A 440 -13.47 94.38 27.19
C PHE A 440 -13.94 94.79 28.59
N LYS A 441 -13.71 93.95 29.62
CA LYS A 441 -13.99 94.32 31.01
C LYS A 441 -13.15 95.51 31.49
N LEU A 442 -11.88 95.59 31.11
CA LEU A 442 -11.05 96.77 31.38
C LEU A 442 -11.61 98.03 30.70
N LEU A 443 -12.03 97.92 29.43
CA LEU A 443 -12.66 99.03 28.70
C LEU A 443 -13.97 99.48 29.37
N GLN A 444 -14.81 98.54 29.82
CA GLN A 444 -16.05 98.87 30.54
C GLN A 444 -15.76 99.58 31.86
N ASN A 445 -14.75 99.14 32.61
CA ASN A 445 -14.34 99.80 33.85
C ASN A 445 -13.79 101.21 33.58
N ASP A 446 -13.03 101.40 32.50
CA ASP A 446 -12.54 102.70 32.08
C ASP A 446 -13.69 103.63 31.66
N GLN A 447 -14.64 103.15 30.84
CA GLN A 447 -15.85 103.90 30.49
C GLN A 447 -16.68 104.28 31.71
N ALA A 448 -16.87 103.34 32.66
CA ALA A 448 -17.58 103.64 33.91
C ALA A 448 -16.86 104.72 34.73
N SER A 449 -15.52 104.66 34.78
CA SER A 449 -14.69 105.67 35.46
C SER A 449 -14.78 107.04 34.77
N GLN A 450 -14.76 107.09 33.43
CA GLN A 450 -14.97 108.31 32.66
C GLN A 450 -16.37 108.91 32.89
N ILE A 451 -17.42 108.07 32.94
CA ILE A 451 -18.78 108.52 33.25
C ILE A 451 -18.86 109.11 34.66
N GLU A 452 -18.25 108.48 35.66
CA GLU A 452 -18.23 109.02 37.02
C GLU A 452 -17.41 110.32 37.11
N ALA A 453 -16.29 110.41 36.39
CA ALA A 453 -15.53 111.66 36.27
C ALA A 453 -16.39 112.78 35.65
N PHE A 454 -17.12 112.49 34.57
CA PHE A 454 -18.01 113.45 33.92
C PHE A 454 -19.19 113.85 34.82
N LYS A 455 -19.80 112.89 35.53
CA LYS A 455 -20.84 113.20 36.53
C LYS A 455 -20.31 114.10 37.63
N GLU A 456 -19.08 113.88 38.08
CA GLU A 456 -18.44 114.70 39.10
C GLU A 456 -18.14 116.11 38.60
N GLU A 457 -17.63 116.27 37.37
CA GLU A 457 -17.51 117.58 36.73
C GLU A 457 -18.87 118.27 36.58
N TRP A 458 -19.90 117.54 36.17
CA TRP A 458 -21.25 118.08 36.05
C TRP A 458 -21.83 118.50 37.41
N ARG A 459 -21.57 117.75 38.49
CA ARG A 459 -21.93 118.15 39.86
C ARG A 459 -21.22 119.45 40.27
N LYS A 460 -19.91 119.58 39.97
CA LYS A 460 -19.14 120.80 40.23
C LYS A 460 -19.72 122.00 39.46
N GLU A 461 -20.00 121.81 38.17
CA GLU A 461 -20.62 122.84 37.32
C GLU A 461 -22.02 123.23 37.83
N HIS A 462 -22.82 122.26 38.25
CA HIS A 462 -24.14 122.52 38.83
C HIS A 462 -24.05 123.31 40.14
N ILE A 463 -23.10 122.99 41.02
CA ILE A 463 -22.83 123.78 42.24
C ILE A 463 -22.41 125.20 41.88
N ILE A 464 -21.55 125.39 40.88
CA ILE A 464 -21.14 126.72 40.40
C ILE A 464 -22.35 127.48 39.88
N ARG A 465 -23.22 126.87 39.06
CA ARG A 465 -24.46 127.50 38.60
C ARG A 465 -25.41 127.88 39.73
N LEU A 466 -25.62 126.99 40.71
CA LEU A 466 -26.46 127.30 41.87
C LEU A 466 -25.89 128.49 42.66
N LYS A 467 -24.56 128.54 42.79
CA LYS A 467 -23.88 129.69 43.39
C LYS A 467 -24.13 130.96 42.57
N TRP A 468 -23.94 130.91 41.25
CA TRP A 468 -24.23 132.03 40.35
C TRP A 468 -25.70 132.47 40.40
N GLU A 469 -26.66 131.54 40.45
CA GLU A 469 -28.09 131.86 40.59
C GLU A 469 -28.40 132.52 41.93
N ASN A 470 -27.76 132.07 43.02
CA ASN A 470 -27.90 132.69 44.33
C ASN A 470 -27.26 134.07 44.36
N ASP A 471 -26.03 134.21 43.86
CA ASP A 471 -25.32 135.49 43.75
C ASP A 471 -26.14 136.47 42.89
N TYR A 472 -26.76 136.01 41.80
CA TYR A 472 -27.65 136.81 40.95
C TYR A 472 -28.95 137.19 41.66
N LYS A 473 -29.56 136.29 42.44
CA LYS A 473 -30.73 136.60 43.27
C LYS A 473 -30.41 137.61 44.36
N GLU A 474 -29.26 137.50 45.03
CA GLU A 474 -28.79 138.48 45.99
C GLU A 474 -28.59 139.84 45.30
N LEU A 475 -27.97 139.85 44.12
CA LEU A 475 -27.80 141.06 43.31
C LEU A 475 -29.14 141.71 42.97
N LEU A 476 -30.13 140.90 42.55
CA LEU A 476 -31.50 141.36 42.27
C LEU A 476 -32.20 141.90 43.53
N GLN A 477 -31.99 141.28 44.69
CA GLN A 477 -32.53 141.75 45.96
C GLN A 477 -31.88 143.06 46.40
N THR A 478 -30.55 143.22 46.26
CA THR A 478 -29.88 144.51 46.48
C THR A 478 -30.36 145.58 45.51
N TRP A 479 -30.65 145.22 44.26
CA TRP A 479 -31.18 146.16 43.27
C TRP A 479 -32.63 146.56 43.57
N GLN A 480 -33.47 145.62 44.00
CA GLN A 480 -34.83 145.92 44.45
C GLN A 480 -34.87 146.72 45.76
N ALA A 481 -33.90 146.52 46.66
CA ALA A 481 -33.74 147.35 47.86
C ALA A 481 -33.27 148.78 47.52
N PHE A 482 -32.53 148.95 46.42
CA PHE A 482 -32.07 150.25 45.93
C PHE A 482 -33.21 151.12 45.35
N GLU A 483 -34.28 150.51 44.84
CA GLU A 483 -35.40 151.25 44.21
C GLU A 483 -36.40 151.87 45.19
N GLN A 484 -36.37 151.57 46.50
CA GLN A 484 -37.49 151.89 47.39
C GLN A 484 -37.31 152.95 48.49
N ASP A 485 -36.19 153.68 48.66
CA ASP A 485 -36.23 154.96 49.40
C ASP A 485 -34.97 155.87 49.29
N GLN A 486 -35.18 157.02 48.62
CA GLN A 486 -34.63 158.39 48.76
C GLN A 486 -33.10 158.73 48.80
N PRO A 487 -32.72 159.98 48.38
CA PRO A 487 -31.52 160.24 47.59
C PRO A 487 -30.40 161.02 48.31
N VAL A 488 -29.12 160.79 47.94
CA VAL A 488 -28.01 161.75 48.14
C VAL A 488 -27.02 161.74 46.96
N ILE A 489 -26.90 162.95 46.40
CA ILE A 489 -25.85 163.70 45.69
C ILE A 489 -24.41 163.14 45.64
N ILE A 490 -23.81 163.42 44.46
CA ILE A 490 -22.48 163.17 43.89
C ILE A 490 -21.32 163.95 44.58
N GLY A 491 -20.14 163.34 44.63
CA GLY A 491 -18.82 164.01 44.67
C GLY A 491 -17.72 162.99 44.31
N ALA A 492 -17.25 162.94 43.06
CA ALA A 492 -16.24 163.80 42.44
C ALA A 492 -14.79 163.31 42.67
N GLU A 493 -14.16 162.96 41.55
CA GLU A 493 -12.77 163.25 41.22
C GLU A 493 -11.66 162.29 41.70
N SER A 494 -11.29 161.41 40.77
CA SER A 494 -10.16 161.64 39.84
C SER A 494 -9.02 160.61 39.90
N ALA A 495 -8.57 160.26 38.69
CA ALA A 495 -7.25 159.71 38.35
C ALA A 495 -6.99 158.18 38.44
N GLU A 496 -7.98 157.31 38.62
CA GLU A 496 -7.80 155.84 38.52
C GLU A 496 -8.38 155.20 37.24
N SER A 497 -8.98 155.99 36.34
CA SER A 497 -9.59 155.47 35.09
C SER A 497 -8.55 154.98 34.07
N ASN A 498 -7.30 155.45 34.13
CA ASN A 498 -6.21 154.92 33.31
C ASN A 498 -5.55 153.67 33.90
N GLN A 499 -5.73 153.39 35.21
CA GLN A 499 -5.26 152.14 35.82
C GLN A 499 -6.22 150.98 35.61
N ILE A 500 -7.53 151.24 35.48
CA ILE A 500 -8.53 150.19 35.24
C ILE A 500 -8.45 149.67 33.80
N ASP A 501 -8.27 150.55 32.81
CA ASP A 501 -8.07 150.12 31.42
C ASP A 501 -6.71 149.42 31.24
N GLN A 502 -5.67 149.84 31.95
CA GLN A 502 -4.36 149.19 31.93
C GLN A 502 -4.40 147.83 32.65
N ARG A 503 -5.12 147.69 33.77
CA ARG A 503 -5.40 146.40 34.42
C ARG A 503 -6.25 145.48 33.58
N ALA A 504 -7.24 146.00 32.84
CA ALA A 504 -8.05 145.20 31.94
C ALA A 504 -7.22 144.66 30.76
N VAL A 505 -6.29 145.47 30.23
CA VAL A 505 -5.34 145.04 29.20
C VAL A 505 -4.32 144.04 29.77
N GLU A 506 -3.81 144.26 30.99
CA GLU A 506 -2.91 143.31 31.68
C GLU A 506 -3.60 141.99 32.01
N LEU A 507 -4.86 142.01 32.45
CA LEU A 507 -5.68 140.80 32.68
C LEU A 507 -5.97 140.08 31.37
N MET A 508 -6.36 140.79 30.30
CA MET A 508 -6.54 140.15 29.00
C MET A 508 -5.24 139.61 28.41
N HIS A 509 -4.09 140.27 28.68
CA HIS A 509 -2.79 139.77 28.27
C HIS A 509 -2.35 138.56 29.11
N ALA A 510 -2.61 138.57 30.42
CA ALA A 510 -2.35 137.44 31.31
C ALA A 510 -3.23 136.24 30.95
N GLU A 511 -4.52 136.46 30.64
CA GLU A 511 -5.44 135.42 30.20
C GLU A 511 -5.03 134.87 28.82
N ARG A 512 -4.60 135.75 27.90
CA ARG A 512 -4.02 135.32 26.62
C ARG A 512 -2.76 134.48 26.81
N LEU A 513 -1.84 134.88 27.68
CA LEU A 513 -0.62 134.11 27.98
C LEU A 513 -0.95 132.75 28.62
N ARG A 514 -1.92 132.72 29.55
CA ARG A 514 -2.40 131.48 30.15
C ARG A 514 -3.02 130.55 29.10
N LEU A 515 -3.83 131.09 28.18
CA LEU A 515 -4.41 130.32 27.07
C LEU A 515 -3.32 129.83 26.10
N GLU A 516 -2.35 130.68 25.76
CA GLU A 516 -1.20 130.30 24.92
C GLU A 516 -0.35 129.21 25.58
N GLU A 517 -0.15 129.25 26.89
CA GLU A 517 0.56 128.23 27.66
C GLU A 517 -0.23 126.91 27.74
N THR A 518 -1.56 127.00 27.88
CA THR A 518 -2.46 125.84 27.80
C THR A 518 -2.42 125.20 26.40
N VAL A 519 -2.46 126.02 25.34
CA VAL A 519 -2.35 125.56 23.95
C VAL A 519 -0.98 124.94 23.70
N ARG A 520 0.12 125.54 24.19
CA ARG A 520 1.47 124.95 24.11
C ARG A 520 1.56 123.61 24.84
N SER A 521 0.99 123.52 26.04
CA SER A 521 0.94 122.27 26.81
C SER A 521 0.16 121.19 26.06
N GLN A 522 -1.01 121.51 25.51
CA GLN A 522 -1.80 120.56 24.71
C GLN A 522 -1.08 120.14 23.43
N GLN A 523 -0.40 121.05 22.73
CA GLN A 523 0.38 120.70 21.55
C GLN A 523 1.59 119.82 21.88
N GLN A 524 2.22 120.04 23.05
CA GLN A 524 3.30 119.17 23.53
C GLN A 524 2.77 117.77 23.88
N GLU A 525 1.60 117.67 24.51
CA GLU A 525 0.95 116.39 24.80
C GLU A 525 0.57 115.64 23.52
N ILE A 526 -0.01 116.33 22.53
CA ILE A 526 -0.27 115.76 21.20
C ILE A 526 1.02 115.27 20.53
N SER A 527 2.12 116.03 20.65
CA SER A 527 3.42 115.62 20.10
C SER A 527 3.98 114.37 20.80
N ASN A 528 3.85 114.29 22.13
CA ASN A 528 4.26 113.12 22.91
C ASN A 528 3.45 111.87 22.55
N LEU A 529 2.12 112.00 22.41
CA LEU A 529 1.25 110.90 21.99
C LEU A 529 1.58 110.42 20.57
N ARG A 530 1.91 111.33 19.65
CA ARG A 530 2.37 110.98 18.29
C ARG A 530 3.69 110.20 18.32
N ALA A 531 4.65 110.62 19.14
CA ALA A 531 5.92 109.92 19.32
C ALA A 531 5.73 108.51 19.90
N GLN A 532 4.86 108.38 20.91
CA GLN A 532 4.55 107.09 21.53
C GLN A 532 3.87 106.12 20.54
N ASN A 533 2.97 106.62 19.68
CA ASN A 533 2.34 105.82 18.64
C ASN A 533 3.34 105.35 17.57
N MET A 534 4.29 106.21 17.17
CA MET A 534 5.39 105.83 16.28
C MET A 534 6.28 104.74 16.89
N GLN A 535 6.56 104.83 18.19
CA GLN A 535 7.37 103.85 18.91
C GLN A 535 6.69 102.48 18.98
N LEU A 536 5.38 102.45 19.29
CA LEU A 536 4.56 101.23 19.27
C LEU A 536 4.49 100.55 17.89
N MET A 537 4.47 101.33 16.81
CA MET A 537 4.52 100.78 15.45
C MET A 537 5.90 100.23 15.11
N THR A 538 6.98 100.84 15.63
CA THR A 538 8.35 100.37 15.44
C THR A 538 8.60 99.06 16.19
N ASP A 539 8.14 98.95 17.45
CA ASP A 539 8.29 97.73 18.26
C ASP A 539 7.51 96.54 17.66
N LYS A 540 6.37 96.81 17.01
CA LYS A 540 5.61 95.78 16.28
C LYS A 540 6.28 95.31 14.99
N LEU A 541 7.09 96.15 14.34
CA LEU A 541 7.85 95.77 13.14
C LEU A 541 9.16 95.04 13.47
N ILE A 542 9.72 95.22 14.67
CA ILE A 542 10.94 94.53 15.12
C ILE A 542 10.65 93.12 15.68
N SER A 543 9.39 92.82 16.03
CA SER A 543 8.98 91.53 16.61
C SER A 543 8.49 90.49 15.58
N ILE A 544 9.12 90.42 14.40
CA ILE A 544 8.99 89.24 13.51
C ILE A 544 9.95 88.17 14.06
N PRO A 545 9.48 87.03 14.59
CA PRO A 545 10.38 86.01 15.11
C PRO A 545 11.15 85.36 13.94
N GLN A 546 12.47 85.55 13.91
CA GLN A 546 13.35 84.65 13.19
C GLN A 546 13.21 83.26 13.81
N GLN A 547 12.87 82.27 12.97
CA GLN A 547 12.73 80.88 13.41
C GLN A 547 14.05 80.35 13.99
N PRO A 548 14.00 79.53 15.05
CA PRO A 548 15.19 78.97 15.67
C PRO A 548 15.83 77.92 14.77
N SER A 549 17.12 78.10 14.52
CA SER A 549 18.03 77.16 13.88
C SER A 549 18.02 75.83 14.66
N ARG A 550 17.41 74.80 14.08
CA ARG A 550 17.57 73.42 14.55
C ARG A 550 18.96 72.93 14.16
N THR A 551 19.79 72.63 15.16
CA THR A 551 21.00 71.81 14.98
C THR A 551 20.59 70.36 14.77
N PHE A 552 20.56 69.92 13.51
CA PHE A 552 20.41 68.52 13.13
C PHE A 552 21.79 67.84 13.09
N THR A 553 21.92 66.72 13.77
CA THR A 553 23.03 65.78 13.62
C THR A 553 22.71 64.78 12.52
N THR A 554 23.32 65.00 11.36
CA THR A 554 23.76 64.02 10.34
C THR A 554 22.78 62.93 9.88
N ALA A 555 21.86 63.29 8.97
CA ALA A 555 21.61 62.65 7.66
C ALA A 555 20.36 63.28 7.04
N ASP A 556 20.50 64.46 6.42
CA ASP A 556 19.36 65.37 6.18
C ASP A 556 18.55 65.12 4.89
N PHE A 557 18.87 64.08 4.10
CA PHE A 557 18.18 63.84 2.83
C PHE A 557 17.86 62.36 2.64
N CYS A 558 16.60 61.95 2.87
CA CYS A 558 16.12 60.60 2.57
C CYS A 558 15.23 60.60 1.33
N CYS A 559 15.42 59.61 0.44
CA CYS A 559 14.52 59.41 -0.69
C CYS A 559 13.14 58.97 -0.19
N PRO A 560 12.04 59.68 -0.51
CA PRO A 560 10.71 59.33 -0.02
C PRO A 560 10.18 58.00 -0.60
N LEU A 561 10.78 57.50 -1.69
CA LEU A 561 10.35 56.27 -2.35
C LEU A 561 11.07 55.02 -1.81
N CYS A 562 12.36 55.11 -1.47
CA CYS A 562 13.16 53.94 -1.02
C CYS A 562 13.81 54.10 0.36
N SER A 563 13.64 55.24 1.02
CA SER A 563 14.19 55.59 2.34
C SER A 563 15.72 55.56 2.48
N LYS A 564 16.50 55.49 1.38
CA LYS A 564 17.96 55.63 1.43
C LYS A 564 18.36 57.06 1.81
N ALA A 565 19.34 57.18 2.72
CA ALA A 565 19.88 58.45 3.19
C ALA A 565 21.06 58.93 2.30
N PHE A 566 21.09 60.23 2.04
CA PHE A 566 22.07 60.92 1.21
C PHE A 566 22.71 62.07 1.99
N THR A 567 23.97 62.33 1.72
CA THR A 567 24.76 63.37 2.39
C THR A 567 24.59 64.76 1.79
N ASP A 568 24.01 64.86 0.58
CA ASP A 568 23.74 66.13 -0.09
C ASP A 568 22.48 66.08 -0.96
N GLN A 569 21.86 67.24 -1.18
CA GLN A 569 20.59 67.36 -1.89
C GLN A 569 20.72 67.08 -3.40
N ALA A 570 21.90 67.25 -4.00
CA ALA A 570 22.09 67.04 -5.42
C ALA A 570 22.09 65.53 -5.76
N THR A 571 22.71 64.69 -4.92
CA THR A 571 22.59 63.23 -5.04
C THR A 571 21.17 62.74 -4.78
N LEU A 572 20.44 63.34 -3.83
CA LEU A 572 19.02 63.00 -3.62
C LEU A 572 18.19 63.30 -4.87
N ILE A 573 18.33 64.49 -5.48
CA ILE A 573 17.58 64.87 -6.68
C ILE A 573 17.91 63.94 -7.85
N HIS A 574 19.19 63.57 -8.03
CA HIS A 574 19.58 62.65 -9.09
C HIS A 574 19.01 61.24 -8.86
N HIS A 575 19.02 60.75 -7.62
CA HIS A 575 18.44 59.46 -7.26
C HIS A 575 16.90 59.46 -7.39
N ALA A 576 16.21 60.53 -7.00
CA ALA A 576 14.76 60.66 -7.13
C ALA A 576 14.30 60.60 -8.61
N GLY A 577 15.14 61.06 -9.56
CA GLY A 577 14.87 60.94 -10.99
C GLY A 577 15.06 59.53 -11.57
N LEU A 578 15.72 58.62 -10.84
CA LEU A 578 16.00 57.24 -11.25
C LEU A 578 15.28 56.19 -10.39
N CYS A 579 14.65 56.61 -9.29
CA CYS A 579 14.01 55.74 -8.32
C CYS A 579 12.63 55.30 -8.84
N ASN A 580 12.61 54.20 -9.60
CA ASN A 580 11.39 53.58 -10.11
C ASN A 580 10.72 52.75 -9.00
N PRO A 581 9.42 52.92 -8.71
CA PRO A 581 8.74 52.21 -7.62
C PRO A 581 8.49 50.72 -7.89
N ASP A 582 8.74 50.22 -9.12
CA ASP A 582 8.31 48.89 -9.56
C ASP A 582 9.43 47.83 -9.69
N GLU A 583 10.67 48.14 -9.28
CA GLU A 583 11.73 47.12 -9.17
C GLU A 583 11.89 46.64 -7.72
N GLU A 584 10.87 45.93 -7.21
CA GLU A 584 11.06 44.99 -6.11
C GLU A 584 11.83 43.77 -6.63
N GLY A 585 13.15 43.93 -6.73
CA GLY A 585 14.08 42.90 -7.15
C GLY A 585 15.22 42.71 -6.14
N GLY A 586 14.95 41.92 -5.10
CA GLY A 586 15.93 41.08 -4.40
C GLY A 586 16.25 41.46 -2.96
N PRO A 587 17.08 40.68 -2.26
CA PRO A 587 17.45 39.26 -2.44
C PRO A 587 16.64 38.28 -1.56
#